data_AF-A0AA36BNK0-F1
#
_entry.id   AF-A0AA36BNK0-F1
#
_cell.length_a   1.000
_cell.length_b   1.000
_cell.length_c   1.000
_cell.angle_alpha   90.00
_cell.angle_beta   90.00
_cell.angle_gamma   90.00
#
_symmetry.space_group_name_H-M   'P 1'
#
loop_
_entity.id
_entity.type
_entity.pdbx_description
1 polymer ?
#
loop_
_entity_poly.entity_id
_entity_poly.type
_entity_poly.pdbx_seq_one_letter_code
_entity_poly.pdbx_strand_id
1 'polypeptide(L)'
;MYSYRFDDLTSLNLSLLYNPLLSITTSGEIPSRQSDFQVAIPCTGHKDGVAHLSLGLQVFDHTGKAIEGSPIKFRLRKHCKAHAMCYPKCENNGTCISPEKCACPEGYYGKHCEKGAILENFEALCKERCQNGGRCVKKGHCWCAPDFYGEACQYQHCNKSPCKNGGTCVGNNVCRCPPKFSGTICEVAKDDVDRTRRSHVNGHKRKRKKRPNKRRKRRRRMRAKKRNKKKRRKWKRIKRKKKKVRRKPV
;
A
#
# COMPACT_ATOMS: atom_id res chain seq x y z
N MET A 1 -15.61 29.97 -4.44
CA MET A 1 -15.40 28.68 -5.10
C MET A 1 -16.22 28.65 -6.38
N TYR A 2 -15.71 28.10 -7.48
CA TYR A 2 -16.48 28.02 -8.72
C TYR A 2 -17.35 26.76 -8.74
N SER A 3 -18.52 26.84 -9.36
CA SER A 3 -19.40 25.70 -9.57
C SER A 3 -19.75 25.53 -11.04
N TYR A 4 -20.16 24.33 -11.42
CA TYR A 4 -20.54 23.99 -12.78
C TYR A 4 -21.93 23.37 -12.83
N ARG A 5 -22.57 23.48 -14.00
CA ARG A 5 -23.82 22.80 -14.33
C ARG A 5 -23.82 22.49 -15.82
N PHE A 6 -24.05 21.24 -16.16
CA PHE A 6 -24.37 20.84 -17.52
C PHE A 6 -25.84 21.12 -17.78
N ASP A 7 -26.14 22.10 -18.62
CA ASP A 7 -27.50 22.53 -18.96
C ASP A 7 -28.07 21.80 -20.17
N ASP A 8 -27.21 21.18 -20.99
CA ASP A 8 -27.61 20.38 -22.15
C ASP A 8 -26.71 19.14 -22.27
N LEU A 9 -27.33 17.96 -22.31
CA LEU A 9 -26.71 16.65 -22.58
C LEU A 9 -27.65 15.86 -23.49
N THR A 10 -27.99 16.42 -24.64
CA THR A 10 -29.07 15.91 -25.49
C THR A 10 -28.54 15.36 -26.80
N SER A 11 -28.99 14.14 -27.14
CA SER A 11 -28.90 13.63 -28.50
C SER A 11 -30.13 14.09 -29.31
N LEU A 12 -29.88 14.60 -30.51
CA LEU A 12 -30.93 14.99 -31.46
C LEU A 12 -31.42 13.81 -32.30
N ASN A 13 -30.76 12.65 -32.21
CA ASN A 13 -31.07 11.45 -32.98
C ASN A 13 -31.09 10.23 -32.05
N LEU A 14 -32.09 10.14 -31.17
CA LEU A 14 -32.21 9.07 -30.16
C LEU A 14 -32.28 7.65 -30.75
N SER A 15 -32.66 7.49 -32.02
CA SER A 15 -32.63 6.18 -32.70
C SER A 15 -31.21 5.69 -33.00
N LEU A 16 -30.22 6.59 -33.12
CA LEU A 16 -28.83 6.30 -33.46
C LEU A 16 -27.87 6.47 -32.27
N LEU A 17 -28.16 7.42 -31.39
CA LEU A 17 -27.28 7.84 -30.31
C LEU A 17 -28.09 8.15 -29.06
N TYR A 18 -27.73 7.54 -27.94
CA TYR A 18 -28.31 7.88 -26.64
C TYR A 18 -27.78 9.26 -26.17
N ASN A 19 -28.40 9.80 -25.13
CA ASN A 19 -27.90 11.01 -24.50
C ASN A 19 -26.49 10.80 -23.92
N PRO A 20 -25.61 11.81 -24.02
CA PRO A 20 -24.29 11.75 -23.40
C PRO A 20 -24.34 11.46 -21.89
N LEU A 21 -23.39 10.67 -21.42
CA LEU A 21 -23.27 10.30 -20.01
C LEU A 21 -21.99 10.92 -19.43
N LEU A 22 -22.10 11.49 -18.23
CA LEU A 22 -20.96 12.06 -17.51
C LEU A 22 -20.42 11.05 -16.50
N SER A 23 -19.08 11.06 -16.31
CA SER A 23 -18.45 10.34 -15.20
C SER A 23 -18.53 11.08 -13.86
N ILE A 24 -19.09 12.30 -13.88
CA ILE A 24 -19.35 13.18 -12.73
C ILE A 24 -20.84 13.53 -12.70
N THR A 25 -21.29 14.13 -11.61
CA THR A 25 -22.67 14.63 -11.51
C THR A 25 -22.91 15.78 -12.51
N THR A 26 -24.17 16.02 -12.89
CA THR A 26 -24.53 17.08 -13.84
C THR A 26 -24.35 18.48 -13.29
N SER A 27 -24.21 18.62 -11.97
CA SER A 27 -23.82 19.86 -11.30
C SER A 27 -22.92 19.56 -10.10
N GLY A 28 -22.12 20.55 -9.71
CA GLY A 28 -21.23 20.42 -8.58
C GLY A 28 -20.21 21.55 -8.50
N GLU A 29 -19.21 21.36 -7.65
CA GLU A 29 -18.13 22.32 -7.46
C GLU A 29 -16.92 21.96 -8.34
N ILE A 30 -16.27 22.99 -8.90
CA ILE A 30 -15.05 22.80 -9.69
C ILE A 30 -13.89 22.56 -8.71
N PRO A 31 -13.17 21.43 -8.82
CA PRO A 31 -12.08 21.12 -7.91
C PRO A 31 -10.91 22.10 -8.08
N SER A 32 -10.32 22.52 -6.95
CA SER A 32 -9.15 23.42 -6.96
C SER A 32 -7.89 22.78 -7.53
N ARG A 33 -7.86 21.44 -7.64
CA ARG A 33 -6.79 20.69 -8.29
C ARG A 33 -7.28 20.18 -9.64
N GLN A 34 -6.38 20.16 -10.61
CA GLN A 34 -6.68 19.60 -11.94
C GLN A 34 -7.24 18.18 -11.81
N SER A 35 -8.38 17.97 -12.44
CA SER A 35 -9.12 16.71 -12.45
C SER A 35 -9.67 16.48 -13.85
N ASP A 36 -9.71 15.23 -14.27
CA ASP A 36 -10.30 14.83 -15.54
C ASP A 36 -11.68 14.20 -15.31
N PHE A 37 -12.61 14.44 -16.22
CA PHE A 37 -13.89 13.74 -16.29
C PHE A 37 -14.12 13.26 -17.72
N GLN A 38 -14.98 12.25 -17.87
CA GLN A 38 -15.31 11.67 -19.16
C GLN A 38 -16.74 12.01 -19.54
N VAL A 39 -16.93 12.34 -20.81
CA VAL A 39 -18.24 12.43 -21.46
C VAL A 39 -18.33 11.27 -22.43
N ALA A 40 -19.10 10.25 -22.08
CA ALA A 40 -19.39 9.14 -22.98
C ALA A 40 -20.49 9.55 -23.95
N ILE A 41 -20.30 9.26 -25.24
CA ILE A 41 -21.25 9.57 -26.33
C ILE A 41 -21.66 8.24 -27.00
N PRO A 42 -22.62 7.49 -26.42
CA PRO A 42 -22.87 6.11 -26.79
C PRO A 42 -23.87 5.96 -27.94
N CYS A 43 -23.48 5.19 -28.95
CA CYS A 43 -24.37 4.79 -30.05
C CYS A 43 -25.36 3.73 -29.57
N THR A 44 -26.56 3.69 -30.16
CA THR A 44 -27.54 2.64 -29.87
C THR A 44 -27.13 1.28 -30.42
N GLY A 45 -26.35 1.27 -31.50
CA GLY A 45 -25.88 0.07 -32.17
C GLY A 45 -26.92 -0.57 -33.10
N HIS A 46 -28.13 -0.01 -33.24
CA HIS A 46 -29.19 -0.59 -34.08
C HIS A 46 -29.01 -0.28 -35.57
N LYS A 47 -28.42 0.87 -35.88
CA LYS A 47 -28.30 1.39 -37.25
C LYS A 47 -26.97 2.13 -37.44
N ASP A 48 -26.49 2.09 -38.68
CA ASP A 48 -25.42 2.95 -39.14
C ASP A 48 -25.94 4.37 -39.34
N GLY A 49 -25.12 5.38 -39.04
CA GLY A 49 -25.47 6.76 -39.35
C GLY A 49 -24.60 7.79 -38.66
N VAL A 50 -24.95 9.07 -38.86
CA VAL A 50 -24.35 10.20 -38.14
C VAL A 50 -25.42 10.83 -37.26
N ALA A 51 -25.18 10.81 -35.96
CA ALA A 51 -26.05 11.45 -34.99
C ALA A 51 -25.49 12.82 -34.58
N HIS A 52 -26.39 13.76 -34.30
CA HIS A 52 -26.05 15.07 -33.75
C HIS A 52 -26.37 15.12 -32.27
N LEU A 53 -25.55 15.84 -31.51
CA LEU A 53 -25.76 16.07 -30.09
C LEU A 53 -25.39 17.49 -29.70
N SER A 54 -25.97 17.95 -28.61
CA SER A 54 -25.63 19.21 -27.96
C SER A 54 -25.10 18.95 -26.55
N LEU A 55 -24.04 19.67 -26.19
CA LEU A 55 -23.50 19.73 -24.83
C LEU A 55 -23.47 21.19 -24.40
N GLY A 56 -23.95 21.47 -23.20
CA GLY A 56 -23.90 22.80 -22.61
C GLY A 56 -23.25 22.73 -21.24
N LEU A 57 -22.32 23.64 -20.96
CA LEU A 57 -21.65 23.76 -19.67
C LEU A 57 -21.72 25.20 -19.18
N GLN A 58 -22.52 25.43 -18.15
CA GLN A 58 -22.59 26.68 -17.41
C GLN A 58 -21.58 26.66 -16.26
N VAL A 59 -20.82 27.75 -16.10
CA VAL A 59 -19.92 27.94 -14.96
C VAL A 59 -20.38 29.15 -14.17
N PHE A 60 -20.38 29.02 -12.84
CA PHE A 60 -20.76 30.06 -11.92
C PHE A 60 -19.59 30.44 -11.02
N ASP A 61 -19.44 31.71 -10.74
CA ASP A 61 -18.48 32.24 -9.77
C ASP A 61 -18.88 31.94 -8.32
N HIS A 62 -18.07 32.44 -7.38
CA HIS A 62 -18.28 32.25 -5.96
C HIS A 62 -19.52 32.96 -5.39
N THR A 63 -20.12 33.87 -6.14
CA THR A 63 -21.37 34.55 -5.79
C THR A 63 -22.60 33.87 -6.41
N GLY A 64 -22.38 32.83 -7.23
CA GLY A 64 -23.43 32.14 -7.96
C GLY A 64 -23.80 32.81 -9.29
N LYS A 65 -23.04 33.83 -9.73
CA LYS A 65 -23.27 34.50 -11.01
C LYS A 65 -22.60 33.73 -12.14
N ALA A 66 -23.31 33.62 -13.27
CA ALA A 66 -22.76 33.06 -14.50
C ALA A 66 -21.51 33.81 -14.96
N ILE A 67 -20.43 33.08 -15.26
CA ILE A 67 -19.21 33.67 -15.81
C ILE A 67 -19.45 34.06 -17.27
N GLU A 68 -18.87 35.17 -17.70
CA GLU A 68 -18.90 35.61 -19.09
C GLU A 68 -18.36 34.53 -20.05
N GLY A 69 -19.02 34.36 -21.19
CA GLY A 69 -18.69 33.28 -22.14
C GLY A 69 -19.29 31.91 -21.82
N SER A 70 -20.01 31.77 -20.70
CA SER A 70 -20.81 30.56 -20.40
C SER A 70 -22.32 30.83 -20.59
N PRO A 71 -23.12 29.83 -21.03
CA PRO A 71 -22.76 28.43 -21.15
C PRO A 71 -21.93 28.15 -22.39
N ILE A 72 -20.90 27.32 -22.23
CA ILE A 72 -20.09 26.83 -23.34
C ILE A 72 -20.93 25.78 -24.06
N LYS A 73 -21.45 26.12 -25.24
CA LYS A 73 -22.32 25.24 -26.04
C LYS A 73 -21.54 24.57 -27.16
N PHE A 74 -21.56 23.25 -27.17
CA PHE A 74 -21.00 22.43 -28.24
C PHE A 74 -22.12 21.77 -29.02
N ARG A 75 -22.06 21.87 -30.34
CA ARG A 75 -22.88 21.05 -31.25
C ARG A 75 -21.95 20.09 -31.96
N LEU A 76 -22.07 18.80 -31.65
CA LEU A 76 -21.15 17.78 -32.10
C LEU A 76 -21.86 16.78 -33.02
N ARG A 77 -21.06 16.05 -33.79
CA ARG A 77 -21.51 14.95 -34.66
C ARG A 77 -20.78 13.68 -34.27
N LYS A 78 -21.50 12.56 -34.21
CA LYS A 78 -20.92 11.23 -33.92
C LYS A 78 -21.33 10.24 -35.00
N HIS A 79 -20.34 9.61 -35.62
CA HIS A 79 -20.55 8.45 -36.48
C HIS A 79 -20.84 7.22 -35.63
N CYS A 80 -21.97 6.57 -35.91
CA CYS A 80 -22.41 5.34 -35.27
C CYS A 80 -22.44 4.21 -36.28
N LYS A 81 -22.01 3.04 -35.82
CA LYS A 81 -22.06 1.79 -36.56
C LYS A 81 -22.94 0.81 -35.82
N ALA A 82 -23.75 0.08 -36.57
CA ALA A 82 -24.51 -1.03 -36.06
C ALA A 82 -23.55 -2.11 -35.56
N HIS A 83 -23.84 -2.65 -34.39
CA HIS A 83 -23.08 -3.75 -33.79
C HIS A 83 -24.05 -4.72 -33.10
N ALA A 84 -23.57 -5.92 -32.78
CA ALA A 84 -24.35 -6.87 -32.00
C ALA A 84 -24.80 -6.20 -30.68
N MET A 85 -26.10 -6.24 -30.41
CA MET A 85 -26.67 -5.74 -29.15
C MET A 85 -26.10 -6.51 -27.97
N CYS A 86 -26.09 -5.88 -26.79
CA CYS A 86 -25.69 -6.56 -25.57
C CYS A 86 -26.57 -7.77 -25.32
N TYR A 87 -25.95 -8.94 -25.17
CA TYR A 87 -26.63 -10.15 -24.70
C TYR A 87 -25.80 -10.79 -23.56
N PRO A 88 -26.36 -10.93 -22.34
CA PRO A 88 -27.65 -10.42 -21.86
C PRO A 88 -27.81 -8.89 -21.98
N LYS A 89 -29.07 -8.42 -22.06
CA LYS A 89 -29.40 -6.99 -22.13
C LYS A 89 -28.89 -6.25 -20.89
N CYS A 90 -28.65 -4.95 -21.03
CA CYS A 90 -28.37 -4.11 -19.86
C CYS A 90 -29.65 -3.89 -19.05
N GLU A 91 -29.60 -4.16 -17.75
CA GLU A 91 -30.68 -3.96 -16.78
C GLU A 91 -30.67 -2.53 -16.23
N ASN A 92 -31.70 -2.17 -15.47
CA ASN A 92 -31.81 -0.89 -14.74
C ASN A 92 -31.51 0.35 -15.58
N ASN A 93 -32.02 0.39 -16.82
CA ASN A 93 -31.80 1.50 -17.76
C ASN A 93 -30.33 1.72 -18.15
N GLY A 94 -29.50 0.67 -18.04
CA GLY A 94 -28.15 0.62 -18.57
C GLY A 94 -28.10 0.77 -20.09
N THR A 95 -27.09 1.47 -20.58
CA THR A 95 -26.88 1.70 -22.02
C THR A 95 -25.85 0.71 -22.57
N CYS A 96 -26.20 -0.06 -23.61
CA CYS A 96 -25.24 -0.93 -24.27
C CYS A 96 -24.23 -0.10 -25.07
N ILE A 97 -22.95 -0.21 -24.73
CA ILE A 97 -21.89 0.54 -25.43
C ILE A 97 -21.02 -0.35 -26.34
N SER A 98 -21.12 -1.67 -26.19
CA SER A 98 -20.55 -2.69 -27.07
C SER A 98 -21.18 -4.06 -26.73
N PRO A 99 -21.05 -5.10 -27.58
CA PRO A 99 -21.77 -6.38 -27.42
C PRO A 99 -21.73 -7.07 -26.04
N GLU A 100 -20.80 -6.74 -25.15
CA GLU A 100 -20.76 -7.26 -23.77
C GLU A 100 -20.56 -6.20 -22.66
N LYS A 101 -20.65 -4.91 -23.01
CA LYS A 101 -20.33 -3.83 -22.08
C LYS A 101 -21.50 -2.88 -21.95
N CYS A 102 -22.00 -2.73 -20.74
CA CYS A 102 -23.02 -1.76 -20.37
C CYS A 102 -22.39 -0.55 -19.67
N ALA A 103 -22.87 0.65 -20.03
CA ALA A 103 -22.70 1.86 -19.23
C ALA A 103 -23.89 1.97 -18.27
N CYS A 104 -23.62 1.90 -16.97
CA CYS A 104 -24.68 1.90 -15.95
C CYS A 104 -25.04 3.32 -15.51
N PRO A 105 -26.33 3.60 -15.28
CA PRO A 105 -26.76 4.87 -14.72
C PRO A 105 -26.28 5.03 -13.26
N GLU A 106 -26.38 6.25 -12.76
CA GLU A 106 -25.95 6.60 -11.41
C GLU A 106 -26.60 5.67 -10.36
N GLY A 107 -25.78 5.12 -9.46
CA GLY A 107 -26.22 4.19 -8.41
C GLY A 107 -26.30 2.72 -8.82
N TYR A 108 -26.07 2.38 -10.09
CA TYR A 108 -26.09 1.01 -10.61
C TYR A 108 -24.72 0.53 -11.08
N TYR A 109 -24.46 -0.77 -11.01
CA TYR A 109 -23.20 -1.41 -11.39
C TYR A 109 -23.39 -2.90 -11.72
N GLY A 110 -22.32 -3.56 -12.16
CA GLY A 110 -22.37 -4.95 -12.67
C GLY A 110 -22.05 -5.02 -14.16
N LYS A 111 -21.90 -6.24 -14.71
CA LYS A 111 -21.59 -6.40 -16.15
C LYS A 111 -22.78 -5.93 -17.01
N HIS A 112 -23.99 -6.12 -16.49
CA HIS A 112 -25.26 -5.80 -17.12
C HIS A 112 -26.06 -4.78 -16.30
N CYS A 113 -25.41 -4.00 -15.42
CA CYS A 113 -26.08 -3.03 -14.55
C CYS A 113 -27.15 -3.67 -13.63
N GLU A 114 -27.02 -4.96 -13.36
CA GLU A 114 -27.97 -5.76 -12.60
C GLU A 114 -27.92 -5.51 -11.08
N LYS A 115 -26.95 -4.72 -10.61
CA LYS A 115 -26.72 -4.42 -9.19
C LYS A 115 -26.94 -2.92 -8.93
N GLY A 116 -27.46 -2.59 -7.75
CA GLY A 116 -28.00 -1.25 -7.44
C GLY A 116 -29.48 -1.18 -7.83
N ALA A 117 -30.35 -0.35 -7.27
CA ALA A 117 -30.18 0.85 -6.46
C ALA A 117 -30.86 0.74 -5.09
N ILE A 118 -30.22 1.34 -4.07
CA ILE A 118 -30.86 2.06 -2.95
C ILE A 118 -29.86 3.16 -2.52
N LEU A 119 -30.19 4.42 -2.84
CA LEU A 119 -29.64 5.64 -2.20
C LEU A 119 -30.56 6.05 -1.03
N GLU A 120 -31.03 5.10 -0.24
CA GLU A 120 -31.50 5.36 1.11
C GLU A 120 -30.52 4.64 2.04
N ASN A 121 -29.72 5.43 2.77
CA ASN A 121 -28.70 4.96 3.70
C ASN A 121 -27.36 4.49 3.10
N PHE A 122 -26.83 5.25 2.14
CA PHE A 122 -25.38 5.24 1.87
C PHE A 122 -24.57 5.42 3.17
N GLU A 123 -25.09 6.20 4.12
CA GLU A 123 -24.51 6.41 5.45
C GLU A 123 -24.49 5.13 6.32
N ALA A 124 -25.51 4.26 6.23
CA ALA A 124 -25.54 3.01 7.00
C ALA A 124 -24.70 1.88 6.36
N LEU A 125 -24.47 1.92 5.04
CA LEU A 125 -23.61 0.95 4.35
C LEU A 125 -22.11 1.20 4.61
N CYS A 126 -21.75 2.45 4.91
CA CYS A 126 -20.41 2.91 5.28
C CYS A 126 -20.20 2.92 6.80
N LYS A 127 -20.81 1.96 7.50
CA LYS A 127 -20.78 1.83 8.97
C LYS A 127 -19.36 1.73 9.54
N GLU A 128 -18.36 1.42 8.71
CA GLU A 128 -16.95 1.66 8.99
C GLU A 128 -16.52 2.97 8.34
N ARG A 129 -16.52 4.04 9.14
CA ARG A 129 -16.18 5.40 8.68
C ARG A 129 -14.80 5.42 8.03
N CYS A 130 -14.77 5.76 6.74
CA CYS A 130 -13.55 6.20 6.07
C CYS A 130 -12.97 7.39 6.82
N GLN A 131 -11.72 7.25 7.27
CA GLN A 131 -11.01 8.22 8.10
C GLN A 131 -10.27 9.24 7.23
N ASN A 132 -9.78 10.32 7.85
CA ASN A 132 -8.85 11.28 7.23
C ASN A 132 -9.31 11.86 5.88
N GLY A 133 -10.60 12.16 5.75
CA GLY A 133 -11.18 12.70 4.53
C GLY A 133 -11.41 11.66 3.43
N GLY A 134 -11.37 10.36 3.76
CA GLY A 134 -11.72 9.30 2.84
C GLY A 134 -13.20 9.29 2.48
N ARG A 135 -13.51 9.05 1.21
CA ARG A 135 -14.87 8.90 0.67
C ARG A 135 -15.19 7.42 0.51
N CYS A 136 -16.28 6.97 1.12
CA CYS A 136 -16.78 5.61 0.91
C CYS A 136 -17.16 5.43 -0.56
N VAL A 137 -16.75 4.32 -1.18
CA VAL A 137 -17.06 4.01 -2.59
C VAL A 137 -17.81 2.69 -2.74
N LYS A 138 -17.67 1.78 -1.77
CA LYS A 138 -18.39 0.51 -1.68
C LYS A 138 -18.40 0.05 -0.20
N LYS A 139 -19.27 -0.90 0.15
CA LYS A 139 -19.28 -1.54 1.48
C LYS A 139 -17.85 -1.95 1.90
N GLY A 140 -17.34 -1.33 2.98
CA GLY A 140 -16.00 -1.59 3.52
C GLY A 140 -14.83 -1.13 2.65
N HIS A 141 -15.07 -0.29 1.64
CA HIS A 141 -14.02 0.22 0.77
C HIS A 141 -14.07 1.74 0.66
N CYS A 142 -12.97 2.36 1.09
CA CYS A 142 -12.80 3.79 1.12
C CYS A 142 -11.80 4.26 0.06
N TRP A 143 -12.18 5.31 -0.65
CA TRP A 143 -11.24 6.11 -1.43
C TRP A 143 -10.60 7.15 -0.53
N CYS A 144 -9.29 7.09 -0.36
CA CYS A 144 -8.58 7.95 0.59
C CYS A 144 -8.19 9.30 0.02
N ALA A 145 -8.25 10.32 0.89
CA ALA A 145 -7.69 11.63 0.59
C ALA A 145 -6.18 11.52 0.28
N PRO A 146 -5.61 12.47 -0.48
CA PRO A 146 -4.18 12.53 -0.71
C PRO A 146 -3.40 12.48 0.60
N ASP A 147 -2.29 11.76 0.62
CA ASP A 147 -1.51 11.41 1.81
C ASP A 147 -2.17 10.40 2.76
N PHE A 148 -3.25 9.71 2.39
CA PHE A 148 -3.82 8.65 3.22
C PHE A 148 -4.09 7.35 2.45
N TYR A 149 -4.18 6.22 3.15
CA TYR A 149 -4.40 4.89 2.60
C TYR A 149 -4.89 3.88 3.66
N GLY A 150 -5.09 2.63 3.24
CA GLY A 150 -5.73 1.57 4.04
C GLY A 150 -7.21 1.42 3.70
N GLU A 151 -7.81 0.30 4.07
CA GLU A 151 -9.21 -0.02 3.73
C GLU A 151 -10.22 1.02 4.22
N ALA A 152 -9.93 1.65 5.36
CA ALA A 152 -10.69 2.73 5.96
C ALA A 152 -9.95 4.07 5.92
N CYS A 153 -8.90 4.24 5.09
CA CYS A 153 -8.08 5.45 5.03
C CYS A 153 -7.44 5.86 6.36
N GLN A 154 -7.22 4.87 7.22
CA GLN A 154 -6.72 5.03 8.57
C GLN A 154 -5.23 5.37 8.63
N TYR A 155 -4.52 5.30 7.50
CA TYR A 155 -3.09 5.44 7.43
C TYR A 155 -2.67 6.68 6.68
N GLN A 156 -1.73 7.45 7.22
CA GLN A 156 -1.18 8.62 6.55
C GLN A 156 0.16 8.27 5.89
N HIS A 157 0.36 8.66 4.64
CA HIS A 157 1.67 8.80 4.04
C HIS A 157 2.49 9.77 4.89
N CYS A 158 3.73 9.41 5.19
CA CYS A 158 4.66 10.10 6.09
C CYS A 158 5.01 11.58 5.81
N ASN A 159 4.26 12.29 4.95
CA ASN A 159 4.60 13.61 4.44
C ASN A 159 4.69 14.72 5.50
N LYS A 160 4.34 14.47 6.78
CA LYS A 160 4.60 15.38 7.91
C LYS A 160 5.61 14.88 8.96
N SER A 161 6.36 13.81 8.67
CA SER A 161 7.59 13.32 9.36
C SER A 161 7.41 12.35 10.55
N PRO A 162 7.53 11.02 10.35
CA PRO A 162 7.58 10.09 11.46
C PRO A 162 8.98 9.54 11.74
N CYS A 163 10.04 9.92 11.02
CA CYS A 163 11.36 9.33 11.21
C CYS A 163 12.28 10.26 12.00
N LYS A 164 12.65 9.84 13.21
CA LYS A 164 13.53 10.56 14.12
C LYS A 164 15.00 10.36 13.77
N ASN A 165 15.87 11.19 14.35
CA ASN A 165 17.33 11.09 14.23
C ASN A 165 17.85 10.98 12.77
N GLY A 166 17.18 11.66 11.83
CA GLY A 166 17.54 11.66 10.41
C GLY A 166 17.11 10.40 9.64
N GLY A 167 16.13 9.64 10.13
CA GLY A 167 15.57 8.50 9.40
C GLY A 167 14.75 8.90 8.17
N THR A 168 14.69 8.01 7.18
CA THR A 168 13.94 8.22 5.93
C THR A 168 12.68 7.35 5.91
N CYS A 169 11.49 7.91 5.73
CA CYS A 169 10.26 7.10 5.66
C CYS A 169 10.17 6.36 4.32
N VAL A 170 9.86 5.07 4.36
CA VAL A 170 9.78 4.16 3.20
C VAL A 170 8.44 3.40 3.11
N GLY A 171 7.43 3.76 3.91
CA GLY A 171 6.11 3.11 3.96
C GLY A 171 5.30 3.60 5.16
N ASN A 172 4.23 2.91 5.56
CA ASN A 172 3.40 3.32 6.69
C ASN A 172 4.16 3.35 8.02
N ASN A 173 4.71 4.50 8.40
CA ASN A 173 5.58 4.59 9.58
C ASN A 173 6.73 3.57 9.56
N VAL A 174 7.14 3.14 8.37
CA VAL A 174 8.32 2.30 8.19
C VAL A 174 9.45 3.24 7.90
N CYS A 175 10.38 3.40 8.83
CA CYS A 175 11.55 4.25 8.65
C CYS A 175 12.80 3.42 8.38
N ARG A 176 13.58 3.85 7.39
CA ARG A 176 14.93 3.40 7.14
C ARG A 176 15.89 4.21 8.00
N CYS A 177 16.54 3.54 8.95
CA CYS A 177 17.34 4.21 9.98
C CYS A 177 18.82 4.36 9.63
N PRO A 178 19.46 5.49 10.01
CA PRO A 178 20.89 5.68 9.84
C PRO A 178 21.70 4.61 10.60
N PRO A 179 23.00 4.40 10.28
CA PRO A 179 23.79 3.29 10.81
C PRO A 179 23.88 3.25 12.34
N LYS A 180 23.75 4.40 13.01
CA LYS A 180 23.77 4.54 14.46
C LYS A 180 22.39 4.49 15.12
N PHE A 181 21.32 4.30 14.36
CA PHE A 181 19.96 4.26 14.88
C PHE A 181 19.18 3.04 14.39
N SER A 182 18.22 2.59 15.19
CA SER A 182 17.29 1.49 14.93
C SER A 182 15.92 1.82 15.52
N GLY A 183 14.96 0.93 15.33
CA GLY A 183 13.57 1.17 15.66
C GLY A 183 12.76 1.42 14.40
N THR A 184 11.44 1.35 14.50
CA THR A 184 10.52 1.56 13.37
C THR A 184 10.50 3.00 12.91
N ILE A 185 10.91 3.93 13.79
CA ILE A 185 11.05 5.36 13.52
C ILE A 185 12.45 5.92 13.81
N CYS A 186 13.46 5.06 13.96
CA CYS A 186 14.87 5.45 14.13
C CYS A 186 15.20 6.17 15.43
N GLU A 187 14.45 5.87 16.47
CA GLU A 187 14.52 6.45 17.80
C GLU A 187 15.65 5.86 18.67
N VAL A 188 16.09 4.63 18.39
CA VAL A 188 17.05 3.91 19.25
C VAL A 188 18.47 4.11 18.75
N ALA A 189 19.32 4.78 19.52
CA ALA A 189 20.76 4.81 19.22
C ALA A 189 21.37 3.40 19.41
N LYS A 190 21.92 2.83 18.33
CA LYS A 190 22.62 1.53 18.32
C LYS A 190 23.88 1.51 19.20
N ASP A 191 24.34 2.67 19.66
CA ASP A 191 25.43 2.82 20.62
C ASP A 191 25.09 2.22 22.01
N ASP A 192 23.81 1.98 22.30
CA ASP A 192 23.37 1.26 23.52
C ASP A 192 23.58 -0.26 23.46
N VAL A 193 23.87 -0.82 22.28
CA VAL A 193 24.30 -2.23 22.15
C VAL A 193 25.83 -2.37 22.14
N ASP A 194 26.60 -1.29 21.92
CA ASP A 194 28.07 -1.31 21.96
C ASP A 194 28.70 -0.65 23.20
N ARG A 195 27.94 0.01 24.08
CA ARG A 195 28.44 0.30 25.45
C ARG A 195 28.63 -0.96 26.30
N THR A 196 27.95 -2.06 25.98
CA THR A 196 28.17 -3.33 26.68
C THR A 196 29.20 -4.23 26.00
N ARG A 197 29.75 -3.86 24.83
CA ARG A 197 30.63 -4.78 24.08
C ARG A 197 32.01 -4.27 23.67
N ARG A 198 32.34 -2.97 23.68
CA ARG A 198 33.68 -2.53 23.21
C ARG A 198 34.57 -1.66 24.07
N SER A 199 34.20 -1.28 25.28
CA SER A 199 35.18 -0.68 26.20
C SER A 199 35.26 -1.48 27.52
N HIS A 200 35.80 -2.70 27.56
CA HIS A 200 37.22 -2.87 27.91
C HIS A 200 37.89 -1.49 28.10
N VAL A 201 38.30 -1.07 29.30
CA VAL A 201 39.60 -1.53 29.80
C VAL A 201 39.76 -1.36 31.31
N ASN A 202 38.97 -0.58 32.04
CA ASN A 202 39.20 -0.39 33.49
C ASN A 202 37.93 -0.58 34.33
N GLY A 203 37.94 -1.58 35.23
CA GLY A 203 37.02 -1.63 36.38
C GLY A 203 36.18 -2.89 36.56
N HIS A 204 36.82 -3.97 37.00
CA HIS A 204 36.28 -5.01 37.90
C HIS A 204 34.95 -5.78 37.62
N LYS A 205 35.16 -7.08 37.31
CA LYS A 205 34.48 -8.28 37.85
C LYS A 205 32.97 -8.47 37.58
N ARG A 206 32.62 -9.41 36.69
CA ARG A 206 32.02 -10.74 37.03
C ARG A 206 31.86 -11.66 35.81
N LYS A 207 32.15 -12.95 36.04
CA LYS A 207 32.41 -14.06 35.12
C LYS A 207 31.19 -14.50 34.28
N ARG A 208 31.33 -14.63 32.94
CA ARG A 208 30.51 -15.55 32.12
C ARG A 208 31.38 -16.49 31.26
N LYS A 209 31.07 -17.79 31.36
CA LYS A 209 31.90 -18.95 30.99
C LYS A 209 32.09 -19.09 29.46
N LYS A 210 33.33 -19.01 28.96
CA LYS A 210 33.69 -19.35 27.57
C LYS A 210 33.38 -20.84 27.28
N ARG A 211 32.54 -21.13 26.28
CA ARG A 211 32.33 -22.50 25.76
C ARG A 211 33.68 -23.11 25.37
N PRO A 212 34.05 -24.30 25.86
CA PRO A 212 35.40 -24.82 25.68
C PRO A 212 35.61 -25.29 24.24
N ASN A 213 36.62 -24.73 23.57
CA ASN A 213 37.09 -25.22 22.28
C ASN A 213 37.54 -26.70 22.41
N LYS A 214 36.69 -27.63 21.96
CA LYS A 214 36.86 -29.09 22.09
C LYS A 214 38.21 -29.56 21.55
N ARG A 215 38.74 -28.90 20.51
CA ARG A 215 40.05 -29.19 19.91
C ARG A 215 41.22 -28.89 20.88
N ARG A 216 41.14 -27.79 21.64
CA ARG A 216 42.15 -27.40 22.64
C ARG A 216 42.11 -28.29 23.90
N LYS A 217 40.92 -28.71 24.34
CA LYS A 217 40.76 -29.70 25.43
C LYS A 217 41.34 -31.07 25.04
N ARG A 218 41.10 -31.56 23.82
CA ARG A 218 41.71 -32.80 23.30
C ARG A 218 43.24 -32.73 23.28
N ARG A 219 43.82 -31.62 22.77
CA ARG A 219 45.29 -31.41 22.77
C ARG A 219 45.88 -31.41 24.18
N ARG A 220 45.22 -30.77 25.17
CA ARG A 220 45.66 -30.79 26.58
C ARG A 220 45.58 -32.18 27.21
N ARG A 221 44.51 -32.94 26.97
CA ARG A 221 44.38 -34.33 27.45
C ARG A 221 45.47 -35.24 26.88
N MET A 222 45.80 -35.09 25.59
CA MET A 222 46.90 -35.83 24.95
C MET A 222 48.26 -35.49 25.57
N ARG A 223 48.55 -34.20 25.82
CA ARG A 223 49.78 -33.77 26.50
C ARG A 223 49.86 -34.30 27.94
N ALA A 224 48.76 -34.28 28.69
CA ALA A 224 48.70 -34.82 30.05
C ALA A 224 48.92 -36.34 30.09
N LYS A 225 48.29 -37.11 29.18
CA LYS A 225 48.54 -38.56 29.05
C LYS A 225 50.01 -38.85 28.73
N LYS A 226 50.64 -38.09 27.82
CA LYS A 226 52.09 -38.23 27.53
C LYS A 226 52.95 -37.93 28.77
N ARG A 227 52.62 -36.89 29.54
CA ARG A 227 53.35 -36.50 30.76
C ARG A 227 53.20 -37.56 31.86
N ASN A 228 52.01 -38.15 32.02
CA ASN A 228 51.77 -39.22 32.99
C ASN A 228 52.46 -40.53 32.60
N LYS A 229 52.51 -40.86 31.30
CA LYS A 229 53.30 -42.00 30.78
C LYS A 229 54.80 -41.82 31.06
N LYS A 230 55.34 -40.60 30.90
CA LYS A 230 56.72 -40.27 31.30
C LYS A 230 56.94 -40.42 32.81
N LYS A 231 56.02 -39.91 33.65
CA LYS A 231 56.10 -40.07 35.12
C LYS A 231 56.05 -41.55 35.56
N ARG A 232 55.15 -42.36 34.99
CA ARG A 232 55.09 -43.82 35.24
C ARG A 232 56.38 -44.53 34.85
N ARG A 233 56.99 -44.18 33.71
CA ARG A 233 58.30 -44.72 33.31
C ARG A 233 59.41 -44.31 34.29
N LYS A 234 59.41 -43.05 34.75
CA LYS A 234 60.35 -42.56 35.79
C LYS A 234 60.16 -43.31 37.12
N TRP A 235 58.92 -43.50 37.57
CA TRP A 235 58.60 -44.26 38.79
C TRP A 235 58.98 -45.74 38.70
N LYS A 236 58.78 -46.40 37.55
CA LYS A 236 59.26 -47.77 37.32
C LYS A 236 60.80 -47.85 37.38
N ARG A 237 61.51 -46.84 36.84
CA ARG A 237 62.98 -46.72 36.98
C ARG A 237 63.39 -46.53 38.45
N ILE A 238 62.71 -45.68 39.21
CA ILE A 238 62.98 -45.44 40.64
C ILE A 238 62.68 -46.70 41.47
N LYS A 239 61.55 -47.39 41.25
CA LYS A 239 61.23 -48.67 41.92
C LYS A 239 62.28 -49.76 41.61
N ARG A 240 62.76 -49.85 40.37
CA ARG A 240 63.86 -50.75 39.99
C ARG A 240 65.17 -50.39 40.71
N LYS A 241 65.49 -49.10 40.85
CA LYS A 241 66.64 -48.65 41.65
C LYS A 241 66.48 -48.96 43.14
N LYS A 242 65.31 -48.72 43.74
CA LYS A 242 65.04 -49.06 45.16
C LYS A 242 65.04 -50.57 45.45
N LYS A 243 64.58 -51.42 44.51
CA LYS A 243 64.71 -52.89 44.64
C LYS A 243 66.16 -53.40 44.53
N LYS A 244 67.04 -52.68 43.82
CA LYS A 244 68.50 -52.98 43.78
C LYS A 244 69.23 -52.53 45.06
N VAL A 245 68.72 -51.55 45.79
CA VAL A 245 69.30 -51.07 47.06
C VAL A 245 68.88 -51.95 48.25
N ARG A 246 67.68 -52.55 48.23
CA ARG A 246 67.20 -53.51 49.26
C ARG A 246 67.69 -54.97 49.09
N ARG A 247 68.62 -55.22 48.15
CA ARG A 247 69.25 -56.53 47.93
C ARG A 247 70.78 -56.46 48.07
N LYS A 248 71.27 -55.53 48.89
CA LYS A 248 72.66 -55.52 49.34
C LYS A 248 72.70 -56.11 50.75
N PRO A 249 73.29 -57.30 50.94
CA PRO A 249 73.56 -57.85 52.26
C PRO A 249 74.79 -57.15 52.84
N VAL A 250 74.67 -56.66 54.07
CA VAL A 250 75.71 -56.69 55.11
C VAL A 250 74.96 -56.85 56.42
#